data_AF-A0A0F3HI70-F1
#
_entry.id   AF-A0A0F3HI70-F1
#
_cell.length_a   1.000
_cell.length_b   1.000
_cell.length_c   1.000
_cell.angle_alpha   90.00
_cell.angle_beta   90.00
_cell.angle_gamma   90.00
#
_symmetry.space_group_name_H-M   'P 1'
#
loop_
_entity.id
_entity.type
_entity.pdbx_description
1 polymer ?
#
loop_
_entity_poly.entity_id
_entity_poly.type
_entity_poly.pdbx_seq_one_letter_code
_entity_poly.pdbx_strand_id
1 'polypeptide(L)'
;MNVSGRFCVFSHKDRQHQRFFQLLPDGSIRDIDSPGHDNERFWDFQNNQICLYSNQRQLTATFDCCYEEEGHSYWEGWHQHSIPLELRLYDMKSDLFDFKTKFTSRFLIDYGALSVGPHTYGIPFLVDYDHGGKVIIGDYCSIGQNVYFVTANHNLELVTTYPFKSLERFYSDKTLDIEDDHTLQSPTRVGNDVWIGNNVQIMAGVTIGDGAVIAAGSVVTKDVSPYAIVGGNPAKLIRYRIADANDRFNMQKISWWDWPEHVISERLDKIMSKDISAFIAEYLPEDD
;
A
#
# COMPACT_ATOMS: atom_id res chain seq x y z
N MET A 1 13.78 -25.09 -2.90
CA MET A 1 13.40 -23.67 -3.11
C MET A 1 13.46 -23.38 -4.59
N ASN A 2 12.34 -22.99 -5.22
CA ASN A 2 12.35 -22.59 -6.62
C ASN A 2 12.34 -21.05 -6.68
N VAL A 3 13.48 -20.46 -7.04
CA VAL A 3 13.63 -19.01 -7.16
C VAL A 3 13.51 -18.53 -8.61
N SER A 4 13.43 -19.46 -9.56
CA SER A 4 13.27 -19.17 -10.99
C SER A 4 11.91 -18.55 -11.26
N GLY A 5 11.89 -17.50 -12.07
CA GLY A 5 10.70 -16.72 -12.43
C GLY A 5 10.31 -15.66 -11.42
N ARG A 6 10.91 -15.64 -10.22
CA ARG A 6 10.54 -14.73 -9.14
C ARG A 6 11.03 -13.30 -9.39
N PHE A 7 10.25 -12.36 -8.90
CA PHE A 7 10.52 -10.92 -8.93
C PHE A 7 11.36 -10.54 -7.73
N CYS A 8 12.35 -9.67 -7.92
CA CYS A 8 13.37 -9.36 -6.94
C CYS A 8 13.39 -7.87 -6.60
N VAL A 9 13.51 -7.58 -5.31
CA VAL A 9 13.99 -6.30 -4.79
C VAL A 9 15.40 -6.52 -4.26
N PHE A 10 16.39 -5.97 -4.94
CA PHE A 10 17.78 -5.92 -4.49
C PHE A 10 18.04 -4.56 -3.86
N SER A 11 18.70 -4.53 -2.71
CA SER A 11 19.21 -3.27 -2.17
C SER A 11 20.48 -3.43 -1.33
N HIS A 12 21.24 -2.34 -1.21
CA HIS A 12 22.23 -2.23 -0.13
C HIS A 12 21.50 -2.18 1.21
N LYS A 13 22.09 -2.71 2.29
CA LYS A 13 21.44 -2.65 3.62
C LYS A 13 21.18 -1.22 4.12
N ASP A 14 21.94 -0.24 3.67
CA ASP A 14 21.71 1.19 3.94
C ASP A 14 20.63 1.84 3.04
N ARG A 15 20.05 1.06 2.11
CA ARG A 15 19.02 1.43 1.14
C ARG A 15 19.39 2.58 0.19
N GLN A 16 20.69 2.89 0.03
CA GLN A 16 21.11 3.95 -0.90
C GLN A 16 20.96 3.56 -2.37
N HIS A 17 20.95 2.27 -2.68
CA HIS A 17 20.75 1.74 -4.03
C HIS A 17 19.73 0.61 -3.99
N GLN A 18 18.69 0.72 -4.82
CA GLN A 18 17.64 -0.29 -4.97
C GLN A 18 17.46 -0.60 -6.47
N ARG A 19 17.29 -1.88 -6.80
CA ARG A 19 16.98 -2.33 -8.17
C ARG A 19 15.89 -3.38 -8.15
N PHE A 20 15.04 -3.34 -9.18
CA PHE A 20 13.95 -4.29 -9.39
C PHE A 20 14.20 -5.10 -10.64
N PHE A 21 14.19 -6.42 -10.52
CA PHE A 21 14.43 -7.31 -11.65
C PHE A 21 13.73 -8.66 -11.47
N GLN A 22 13.71 -9.49 -12.51
CA GLN A 22 13.19 -10.85 -12.45
C GLN A 22 14.29 -11.86 -12.77
N LEU A 23 14.34 -12.96 -12.02
CA LEU A 23 15.20 -14.10 -12.28
C LEU A 23 14.56 -14.97 -13.36
N LEU A 24 15.05 -14.96 -14.60
CA LEU A 24 14.44 -15.73 -15.69
C LEU A 24 14.87 -17.20 -15.67
N PRO A 25 14.03 -18.14 -16.13
CA PRO A 25 14.36 -19.58 -16.12
C PRO A 25 15.61 -19.98 -16.91
N ASP A 26 16.07 -19.16 -17.83
CA ASP A 26 17.30 -19.37 -18.60
C ASP A 26 18.57 -18.89 -17.88
N GLY A 27 18.45 -18.47 -16.61
CA GLY A 27 19.54 -17.95 -15.80
C GLY A 27 19.88 -16.47 -16.09
N SER A 28 19.12 -15.78 -16.94
CA SER A 28 19.29 -14.34 -17.17
C SER A 28 18.47 -13.49 -16.21
N ILE A 29 18.85 -12.23 -16.05
CA ILE A 29 18.14 -11.24 -15.24
C ILE A 29 17.47 -10.23 -16.15
N ARG A 30 16.17 -10.01 -15.96
CA ARG A 30 15.40 -8.96 -16.66
C ARG A 30 15.11 -7.80 -15.72
N ASP A 31 15.73 -6.65 -15.97
CA ASP A 31 15.46 -5.44 -15.22
C ASP A 31 14.01 -4.94 -15.45
N ILE A 32 13.40 -4.36 -14.42
CA ILE A 32 11.99 -3.93 -14.44
C ILE A 32 11.85 -2.40 -14.46
N ASP A 33 12.63 -1.66 -13.68
CA ASP A 33 12.41 -0.21 -13.47
C ASP A 33 13.55 0.69 -13.98
N SER A 34 14.76 0.15 -14.16
CA SER A 34 15.94 0.90 -14.59
C SER A 34 16.83 0.01 -15.46
N PRO A 35 17.53 0.55 -16.47
CA PRO A 35 18.56 -0.21 -17.15
C PRO A 35 19.59 -0.61 -16.10
N GLY A 36 19.70 -1.90 -15.78
CA GLY A 36 20.61 -2.35 -14.75
C GLY A 36 22.05 -2.00 -15.13
N HIS A 37 22.97 -2.17 -14.21
CA HIS A 37 24.41 -2.05 -14.47
C HIS A 37 25.00 -3.41 -14.80
N ASP A 38 26.18 -3.46 -15.41
CA ASP A 38 26.79 -4.69 -15.94
C ASP A 38 27.16 -5.74 -14.88
N ASN A 39 26.97 -5.43 -13.60
CA ASN A 39 27.45 -6.23 -12.47
C ASN A 39 26.53 -7.42 -12.13
N GLU A 40 25.24 -7.39 -12.47
CA GLU A 40 24.31 -8.50 -12.21
C GLU A 40 23.37 -8.71 -13.40
N ARG A 41 23.77 -9.61 -14.31
CA ARG A 41 23.05 -9.96 -15.55
C ARG A 41 22.57 -11.40 -15.59
N PHE A 42 23.19 -12.25 -14.79
CA PHE A 42 22.85 -13.66 -14.71
C PHE A 42 22.74 -14.08 -13.26
N TRP A 43 22.00 -15.16 -13.03
CA TRP A 43 21.84 -15.74 -11.73
C TRP A 43 21.99 -17.26 -11.81
N ASP A 44 22.33 -17.85 -10.68
CA ASP A 44 22.28 -19.30 -10.47
C ASP A 44 21.92 -19.59 -9.01
N PHE A 45 21.48 -20.82 -8.74
CA PHE A 45 21.22 -21.31 -7.40
C PHE A 45 22.17 -22.47 -7.07
N GLN A 46 23.17 -22.20 -6.23
CA GLN A 46 24.22 -23.16 -5.90
C GLN A 46 24.43 -23.19 -4.39
N ASN A 47 24.64 -24.37 -3.81
CA ASN A 47 24.91 -24.53 -2.37
C ASN A 47 23.88 -23.85 -1.45
N ASN A 48 22.60 -23.90 -1.82
CA ASN A 48 21.49 -23.20 -1.15
C ASN A 48 21.62 -21.67 -1.11
N GLN A 49 22.44 -21.09 -1.99
CA GLN A 49 22.61 -19.65 -2.13
C GLN A 49 22.13 -19.18 -3.49
N ILE A 50 21.60 -17.96 -3.54
CA ILE A 50 21.42 -17.24 -4.79
C ILE A 50 22.77 -16.59 -5.15
N CYS A 51 23.27 -16.87 -6.34
CA CYS A 51 24.50 -16.31 -6.87
C CYS A 51 24.16 -15.38 -8.03
N LEU A 52 24.68 -14.15 -8.00
CA LEU A 52 24.55 -13.18 -9.10
C LEU A 52 25.88 -13.02 -9.82
N TYR A 53 25.80 -12.85 -11.13
CA TYR A 53 26.97 -12.76 -12.00
C TYR A 53 26.89 -11.57 -12.95
N SER A 54 28.04 -10.98 -13.26
CA SER A 54 28.18 -9.89 -14.23
C SER A 54 27.92 -10.32 -15.66
N ASN A 55 27.91 -9.36 -16.58
CA ASN A 55 27.77 -9.63 -18.02
C ASN A 55 28.90 -10.53 -18.59
N GLN A 56 30.05 -10.56 -17.91
CA GLN A 56 31.18 -11.44 -18.24
C GLN A 56 31.14 -12.78 -17.48
N ARG A 57 30.02 -13.13 -16.85
CA ARG A 57 29.83 -14.36 -16.05
C ARG A 57 30.76 -14.47 -14.84
N GLN A 58 31.23 -13.35 -14.31
CA GLN A 58 31.99 -13.32 -13.04
C GLN A 58 31.04 -13.21 -11.86
N LEU A 59 31.26 -14.00 -10.80
CA LEU A 59 30.46 -13.94 -9.57
C LEU A 59 30.62 -12.56 -8.91
N THR A 60 29.50 -11.91 -8.62
CA THR A 60 29.48 -10.57 -8.00
C THR A 60 28.84 -10.56 -6.62
N ALA A 61 27.79 -11.35 -6.41
CA ALA A 61 27.13 -11.45 -5.12
C ALA A 61 26.64 -12.87 -4.80
N THR A 62 26.59 -13.19 -3.51
CA THR A 62 26.01 -14.43 -2.97
C THR A 62 25.04 -14.07 -1.84
N PHE A 63 23.95 -14.81 -1.73
CA PHE A 63 22.89 -14.56 -0.75
C PHE A 63 22.45 -15.86 -0.06
N ASP A 64 22.28 -15.78 1.25
CA ASP A 64 21.74 -16.83 2.11
C ASP A 64 20.29 -16.52 2.47
N CYS A 65 19.43 -17.54 2.46
CA CYS A 65 18.05 -17.37 2.87
C CYS A 65 17.96 -17.15 4.38
N CYS A 66 17.30 -16.08 4.77
CA CYS A 66 16.98 -15.80 6.17
C CYS A 66 15.60 -16.37 6.55
N TYR A 67 14.60 -16.22 5.68
CA TYR A 67 13.29 -16.85 5.84
C TYR A 67 12.52 -16.94 4.50
N GLU A 68 11.54 -17.85 4.46
CA GLU A 68 10.60 -18.04 3.35
C GLU A 68 9.20 -18.28 3.88
N GLU A 69 8.24 -17.65 3.22
CA GLU A 69 6.80 -17.79 3.41
C GLU A 69 6.14 -17.97 2.04
N GLU A 70 4.87 -18.36 2.01
CA GLU A 70 4.12 -18.46 0.76
C GLU A 70 4.14 -17.11 0.02
N GLY A 71 4.56 -17.11 -1.25
CA GLY A 71 4.66 -15.90 -2.07
C GLY A 71 5.93 -15.07 -1.88
N HIS A 72 6.66 -15.19 -0.76
CA HIS A 72 7.76 -14.26 -0.42
C HIS A 72 8.98 -14.93 0.27
N SER A 73 10.19 -14.44 -0.01
CA SER A 73 11.38 -14.83 0.78
C SER A 73 12.39 -13.69 0.95
N TYR A 74 13.12 -13.69 2.07
CA TYR A 74 14.16 -12.73 2.40
C TYR A 74 15.53 -13.39 2.43
N TRP A 75 16.50 -12.71 1.84
CA TRP A 75 17.86 -13.17 1.69
C TRP A 75 18.84 -12.05 2.03
N GLU A 76 19.92 -12.39 2.72
CA GLU A 76 21.02 -11.49 3.02
C GLU A 76 22.28 -11.96 2.31
N GLY A 77 23.07 -11.01 1.83
CA GLY A 77 24.23 -11.34 1.01
C GLY A 77 25.31 -10.28 1.02
N TRP A 78 26.33 -10.51 0.20
CA TRP A 78 27.47 -9.61 0.08
C TRP A 78 27.87 -9.43 -1.38
N HIS A 79 28.13 -8.19 -1.79
CA HIS A 79 28.84 -7.92 -3.05
C HIS A 79 30.34 -8.07 -2.79
N GLN A 80 30.98 -9.04 -3.45
CA GLN A 80 32.43 -9.29 -3.36
C GLN A 80 32.98 -9.23 -1.91
N HIS A 81 32.21 -9.72 -0.93
CA HIS A 81 32.52 -9.72 0.51
C HIS A 81 32.73 -8.34 1.19
N SER A 82 32.33 -7.24 0.54
CA SER A 82 32.63 -5.88 1.03
C SER A 82 31.40 -5.02 1.28
N ILE A 83 30.32 -5.22 0.52
CA ILE A 83 29.10 -4.43 0.65
C ILE A 83 27.97 -5.36 1.09
N PRO A 84 27.33 -5.12 2.26
CA PRO A 84 26.20 -5.91 2.70
C PRO A 84 24.96 -5.60 1.84
N LEU A 85 24.34 -6.65 1.34
CA LEU A 85 23.19 -6.60 0.45
C LEU A 85 22.00 -7.32 1.09
N GLU A 86 20.81 -6.96 0.63
CA GLU A 86 19.60 -7.74 0.82
C GLU A 86 18.91 -7.99 -0.51
N LEU A 87 18.26 -9.15 -0.61
CA LEU A 87 17.47 -9.57 -1.75
C LEU A 87 16.14 -10.13 -1.25
N ARG A 88 15.04 -9.65 -1.82
CA ARG A 88 13.70 -10.13 -1.49
C ARG A 88 13.03 -10.64 -2.75
N LEU A 89 12.49 -11.85 -2.69
CA LEU A 89 11.87 -12.51 -3.83
C LEU A 89 10.36 -12.60 -3.64
N TYR A 90 9.63 -12.42 -4.74
CA TYR A 90 8.18 -12.51 -4.80
C TYR A 90 7.73 -13.33 -5.99
N ASP A 91 6.56 -13.97 -5.88
CA ASP A 91 6.03 -14.82 -6.94
C ASP A 91 5.38 -13.98 -8.06
N MET A 92 4.76 -12.84 -7.72
CA MET A 92 4.09 -11.95 -8.67
C MET A 92 4.78 -10.58 -8.77
N LYS A 93 4.67 -9.92 -9.95
CA LYS A 93 5.23 -8.57 -10.15
C LYS A 93 4.53 -7.53 -9.27
N SER A 94 3.23 -7.71 -9.08
CA SER A 94 2.37 -6.88 -8.22
C SER A 94 2.82 -6.89 -6.77
N ASP A 95 3.38 -8.01 -6.29
CA ASP A 95 3.96 -8.11 -4.96
C ASP A 95 5.12 -7.13 -4.72
N LEU A 96 5.83 -6.66 -5.77
CA LEU A 96 6.87 -5.63 -5.63
C LEU A 96 6.28 -4.27 -5.19
N PHE A 97 5.07 -3.95 -5.64
CA PHE A 97 4.35 -2.73 -5.26
C PHE A 97 3.79 -2.87 -3.85
N ASP A 98 3.15 -4.00 -3.60
CA ASP A 98 2.60 -4.37 -2.29
C ASP A 98 3.69 -4.42 -1.22
N PHE A 99 4.89 -4.88 -1.59
CA PHE A 99 6.00 -4.98 -0.68
C PHE A 99 6.32 -3.65 -0.01
N LYS A 100 6.45 -2.55 -0.74
CA LYS A 100 6.88 -1.28 -0.13
C LYS A 100 5.91 -0.81 0.96
N THR A 101 4.61 -0.98 0.75
CA THR A 101 3.58 -0.58 1.71
C THR A 101 3.38 -1.62 2.81
N LYS A 102 3.09 -2.86 2.42
CA LYS A 102 2.69 -3.94 3.34
C LYS A 102 3.86 -4.41 4.20
N PHE A 103 5.09 -4.39 3.67
CA PHE A 103 6.27 -4.71 4.49
C PHE A 103 6.57 -3.60 5.50
N THR A 104 6.59 -2.34 5.05
CA THR A 104 6.89 -1.21 5.96
C THR A 104 5.82 -1.07 7.05
N SER A 105 4.57 -1.40 6.71
CA SER A 105 3.43 -1.33 7.63
C SER A 105 3.08 -2.69 8.25
N ARG A 106 3.98 -3.69 8.16
CA ARG A 106 3.64 -5.09 8.50
C ARG A 106 3.17 -5.25 9.93
N PHE A 107 3.80 -4.54 10.86
CA PHE A 107 3.41 -4.59 12.27
C PHE A 107 1.95 -4.15 12.51
N LEU A 108 1.44 -3.15 11.75
CA LEU A 108 0.05 -2.71 11.83
C LEU A 108 -0.92 -3.74 11.24
N ILE A 109 -0.50 -4.41 10.18
CA ILE A 109 -1.27 -5.46 9.51
C ILE A 109 -1.38 -6.69 10.43
N ASP A 110 -0.27 -7.12 11.02
CA ASP A 110 -0.22 -8.25 11.97
C ASP A 110 -1.01 -7.96 13.25
N TYR A 111 -0.96 -6.72 13.73
CA TYR A 111 -1.80 -6.28 14.85
C TYR A 111 -3.30 -6.26 14.51
N GLY A 112 -3.65 -6.27 13.22
CA GLY A 112 -5.03 -6.19 12.74
C GLY A 112 -5.58 -4.77 12.61
N ALA A 113 -4.77 -3.75 12.87
CA ALA A 113 -5.14 -2.34 12.77
C ALA A 113 -5.23 -1.82 11.33
N LEU A 114 -4.55 -2.46 10.37
CA LEU A 114 -4.48 -2.03 8.98
C LEU A 114 -4.81 -3.18 8.00
N SER A 115 -5.56 -2.87 6.95
CA SER A 115 -5.71 -3.69 5.74
C SER A 115 -5.40 -2.84 4.52
N VAL A 116 -4.64 -3.38 3.58
CA VAL A 116 -4.26 -2.69 2.34
C VAL A 116 -4.49 -3.60 1.14
N GLY A 117 -5.22 -3.10 0.16
CA GLY A 117 -5.49 -3.75 -1.12
C GLY A 117 -4.26 -3.87 -2.03
N PRO A 118 -4.27 -4.77 -3.02
CA PRO A 118 -3.23 -4.88 -4.02
C PRO A 118 -2.91 -3.56 -4.75
N HIS A 119 -1.66 -3.42 -5.19
CA HIS A 119 -1.12 -2.30 -5.97
C HIS A 119 -1.12 -0.93 -5.27
N THR A 120 -1.61 -0.87 -4.03
CA THR A 120 -1.60 0.36 -3.23
C THR A 120 -0.20 0.64 -2.68
N TYR A 121 0.34 1.81 -3.01
CA TYR A 121 1.67 2.24 -2.57
C TYR A 121 1.64 3.42 -1.59
N GLY A 122 2.68 3.48 -0.75
CA GLY A 122 2.93 4.54 0.23
C GLY A 122 2.93 4.01 1.67
N ILE A 123 3.19 4.87 2.65
CA ILE A 123 3.32 4.44 4.06
C ILE A 123 2.33 5.25 4.90
N PRO A 124 1.17 4.67 5.27
CA PRO A 124 0.23 5.34 6.16
C PRO A 124 0.73 5.31 7.61
N PHE A 125 0.48 6.38 8.34
CA PHE A 125 0.67 6.44 9.78
C PHE A 125 -0.69 6.31 10.48
N LEU A 126 -0.80 5.41 11.45
CA LEU A 126 -1.99 5.26 12.28
C LEU A 126 -1.72 5.83 13.66
N VAL A 127 -2.67 6.63 14.17
CA VAL A 127 -2.61 7.30 15.48
C VAL A 127 -3.71 6.71 16.35
N ASP A 128 -3.34 6.24 17.54
CA ASP A 128 -4.22 5.63 18.55
C ASP A 128 -4.91 4.32 18.10
N TYR A 129 -4.23 3.53 17.25
CA TYR A 129 -4.78 2.28 16.69
C TYR A 129 -5.01 1.18 17.73
N ASP A 130 -4.34 1.24 18.88
CA ASP A 130 -4.55 0.29 19.98
C ASP A 130 -5.93 0.42 20.63
N HIS A 131 -6.60 1.57 20.45
CA HIS A 131 -7.89 1.90 21.06
C HIS A 131 -8.94 2.31 20.01
N GLY A 132 -8.59 2.24 18.73
CA GLY A 132 -9.34 2.84 17.63
C GLY A 132 -9.90 1.84 16.62
N GLY A 133 -10.63 2.39 15.64
CA GLY A 133 -11.14 1.63 14.52
C GLY A 133 -10.04 1.20 13.55
N LYS A 134 -10.21 0.01 12.94
CA LYS A 134 -9.34 -0.48 11.87
C LYS A 134 -9.31 0.49 10.69
N VAL A 135 -8.15 0.65 10.05
CA VAL A 135 -8.03 1.33 8.75
C VAL A 135 -8.04 0.30 7.63
N ILE A 136 -8.90 0.51 6.63
CA ILE A 136 -9.06 -0.37 5.48
C ILE A 136 -8.84 0.46 4.22
N ILE A 137 -7.83 0.11 3.44
CA ILE A 137 -7.47 0.80 2.20
C ILE A 137 -7.64 -0.19 1.04
N GLY A 138 -8.37 0.23 0.01
CA GLY A 138 -8.59 -0.56 -1.20
C GLY A 138 -7.37 -0.63 -2.11
N ASP A 139 -7.65 -0.97 -3.36
CA ASP A 139 -6.66 -1.33 -4.36
C ASP A 139 -6.22 -0.09 -5.16
N TYR A 140 -5.04 -0.16 -5.77
CA TYR A 140 -4.51 0.86 -6.69
C TYR A 140 -4.45 2.30 -6.10
N CYS A 141 -4.33 2.43 -4.78
CA CYS A 141 -4.25 3.74 -4.14
C CYS A 141 -2.82 4.31 -4.16
N SER A 142 -2.74 5.63 -4.24
CA SER A 142 -1.49 6.40 -4.19
C SER A 142 -1.46 7.22 -2.89
N ILE A 143 -0.64 6.81 -1.93
CA ILE A 143 -0.53 7.47 -0.63
C ILE A 143 0.74 8.32 -0.57
N GLY A 144 0.57 9.63 -0.39
CA GLY A 144 1.66 10.58 -0.22
C GLY A 144 2.45 10.39 1.07
N GLN A 145 3.46 11.24 1.26
CA GLN A 145 4.24 11.28 2.50
C GLN A 145 3.45 11.93 3.63
N ASN A 146 3.71 11.49 4.87
CA ASN A 146 3.12 12.06 6.09
C ASN A 146 1.58 12.04 6.08
N VAL A 147 0.98 10.95 5.63
CA VAL A 147 -0.47 10.74 5.69
C VAL A 147 -0.83 10.06 7.01
N TYR A 148 -1.65 10.71 7.81
CA TYR A 148 -2.06 10.24 9.13
C TYR A 148 -3.54 9.83 9.14
N PHE A 149 -3.82 8.67 9.71
CA PHE A 149 -5.14 8.17 10.02
C PHE A 149 -5.31 8.21 11.54
N VAL A 150 -6.20 9.08 12.02
CA VAL A 150 -6.62 9.09 13.42
C VAL A 150 -7.69 8.01 13.58
N THR A 151 -7.56 7.11 14.55
CA THR A 151 -8.47 5.95 14.69
C THR A 151 -9.38 6.02 15.91
N ALA A 152 -9.14 6.91 16.87
CA ALA A 152 -9.94 7.09 18.08
C ALA A 152 -10.20 8.58 18.38
N ASN A 153 -11.20 8.87 19.21
CA ASN A 153 -11.47 10.20 19.74
C ASN A 153 -11.93 10.10 21.20
N HIS A 154 -11.71 11.15 22.00
CA HIS A 154 -12.27 11.27 23.34
C HIS A 154 -13.79 11.46 23.30
N ASN A 155 -14.47 10.91 24.32
CA ASN A 155 -15.89 11.13 24.51
C ASN A 155 -16.15 12.56 25.02
N LEU A 156 -16.73 13.38 24.15
CA LEU A 156 -17.03 14.79 24.43
C LEU A 156 -18.33 14.99 25.23
N GLU A 157 -19.11 13.93 25.45
CA GLU A 157 -20.38 13.99 26.20
C GLU A 157 -20.18 13.82 27.71
N LEU A 158 -18.99 13.39 28.14
CA LEU A 158 -18.62 13.31 29.55
C LEU A 158 -18.29 14.69 30.11
N VAL A 159 -18.36 14.82 31.44
CA VAL A 159 -17.98 16.06 32.17
C VAL A 159 -16.53 16.49 31.89
N THR A 160 -15.67 15.54 31.49
CA THR A 160 -14.25 15.75 31.21
C THR A 160 -13.86 15.00 29.95
N THR A 161 -12.90 15.54 29.21
CA THR A 161 -12.22 14.83 28.12
C THR A 161 -10.96 14.10 28.58
N TYR A 162 -10.67 14.11 29.89
CA TYR A 162 -9.53 13.41 30.46
C TYR A 162 -9.82 11.90 30.56
N PRO A 163 -8.90 11.02 30.13
CA PRO A 163 -9.20 9.60 29.99
C PRO A 163 -9.05 8.83 31.31
N PHE A 164 -9.95 9.07 32.27
CA PHE A 164 -9.92 8.39 33.57
C PHE A 164 -10.19 6.88 33.50
N LYS A 165 -11.00 6.40 32.54
CA LYS A 165 -11.23 4.96 32.34
C LYS A 165 -9.95 4.30 31.87
N SER A 166 -9.31 4.86 30.84
CA SER A 166 -8.06 4.34 30.29
C SER A 166 -6.90 4.41 31.29
N LEU A 167 -6.97 5.33 32.26
CA LEU A 167 -5.96 5.54 33.30
C LEU A 167 -6.39 5.04 34.69
N GLU A 168 -7.45 4.23 34.77
CA GLU A 168 -8.11 3.85 36.03
C GLU A 168 -7.13 3.37 37.12
N ARG A 169 -6.15 2.56 36.72
CA ARG A 169 -5.11 1.99 37.60
C ARG A 169 -4.28 3.01 38.38
N PHE A 170 -4.27 4.28 37.97
CA PHE A 170 -3.54 5.36 38.65
C PHE A 170 -4.39 6.12 39.68
N TYR A 171 -5.72 5.91 39.66
CA TYR A 171 -6.67 6.67 40.47
C TYR A 171 -7.48 5.78 41.43
N SER A 172 -7.56 4.48 41.18
CA SER A 172 -8.32 3.54 42.00
C SER A 172 -7.66 2.16 42.01
N ASP A 173 -7.57 1.56 43.21
CA ASP A 173 -7.20 0.14 43.38
C ASP A 173 -8.39 -0.81 43.15
N LYS A 174 -9.59 -0.26 42.92
CA LYS A 174 -10.81 -1.01 42.60
C LYS A 174 -11.13 -0.85 41.12
N THR A 175 -11.63 -1.91 40.49
CA THR A 175 -12.32 -1.81 39.21
C THR A 175 -13.62 -1.04 39.39
N LEU A 176 -13.77 0.03 38.64
CA LEU A 176 -14.92 0.92 38.62
C LEU A 176 -15.79 0.60 37.40
N ASP A 177 -17.09 0.53 37.64
CA ASP A 177 -18.10 0.49 36.59
C ASP A 177 -18.38 1.93 36.13
N ILE A 178 -17.57 2.41 35.19
CA ILE A 178 -17.64 3.77 34.63
C ILE A 178 -17.66 3.72 33.10
N GLU A 179 -18.29 4.73 32.52
CA GLU A 179 -18.41 4.95 31.07
C GLU A 179 -17.06 5.02 30.35
N ASP A 180 -17.06 4.64 29.07
CA ASP A 180 -15.87 4.76 28.22
C ASP A 180 -15.56 6.23 27.90
N ASP A 181 -14.29 6.59 28.06
CA ASP A 181 -13.74 7.93 27.83
C ASP A 181 -13.27 8.16 26.38
N HIS A 182 -13.44 7.15 25.52
CA HIS A 182 -13.20 7.22 24.08
C HIS A 182 -14.44 6.77 23.31
N THR A 183 -14.70 7.40 22.17
CA THR A 183 -15.72 6.93 21.23
C THR A 183 -15.08 5.91 20.29
N LEU A 184 -15.56 4.66 20.32
CA LEU A 184 -15.23 3.68 19.30
C LEU A 184 -15.87 4.12 17.98
N GLN A 185 -15.04 4.59 17.06
CA GLN A 185 -15.50 4.97 15.73
C GLN A 185 -15.48 3.74 14.82
N SER A 186 -16.40 3.73 13.86
CA SER A 186 -16.39 2.79 12.75
C SER A 186 -15.01 2.75 12.07
N PRO A 187 -14.65 1.65 11.38
CA PRO A 187 -13.42 1.60 10.59
C PRO A 187 -13.32 2.79 9.63
N THR A 188 -12.14 3.39 9.54
CA THR A 188 -11.85 4.35 8.46
C THR A 188 -11.65 3.55 7.18
N ARG A 189 -12.38 3.91 6.12
CA ARG A 189 -12.41 3.19 4.85
C ARG A 189 -11.93 4.08 3.72
N VAL A 190 -10.96 3.59 2.96
CA VAL A 190 -10.53 4.19 1.70
C VAL A 190 -10.86 3.19 0.60
N GLY A 191 -11.60 3.64 -0.40
CA GLY A 191 -11.94 2.85 -1.59
C GLY A 191 -10.72 2.58 -2.48
N ASN A 192 -10.99 2.27 -3.74
CA ASN A 192 -10.01 1.94 -4.76
C ASN A 192 -9.64 3.18 -5.60
N ASP A 193 -8.49 3.19 -6.28
CA ASP A 193 -8.03 4.32 -7.13
C ASP A 193 -7.99 5.68 -6.39
N VAL A 194 -7.79 5.67 -5.08
CA VAL A 194 -7.74 6.92 -4.30
C VAL A 194 -6.35 7.51 -4.34
N TRP A 195 -6.27 8.80 -4.64
CA TRP A 195 -5.03 9.57 -4.53
C TRP A 195 -5.06 10.48 -3.30
N ILE A 196 -4.14 10.24 -2.36
CA ILE A 196 -3.98 11.02 -1.14
C ILE A 196 -2.69 11.82 -1.21
N GLY A 197 -2.80 13.14 -1.22
CA GLY A 197 -1.66 14.05 -1.24
C GLY A 197 -0.83 14.02 0.05
N ASN A 198 0.34 14.66 0.00
CA ASN A 198 1.24 14.73 1.15
C ASN A 198 0.62 15.51 2.33
N ASN A 199 1.02 15.17 3.56
CA ASN A 199 0.63 15.86 4.79
C ASN A 199 -0.89 15.92 5.00
N VAL A 200 -1.60 14.85 4.66
CA VAL A 200 -3.05 14.74 4.88
C VAL A 200 -3.33 14.07 6.22
N GLN A 201 -4.36 14.55 6.92
CA GLN A 201 -4.89 13.91 8.10
C GLN A 201 -6.34 13.46 7.85
N ILE A 202 -6.64 12.19 8.11
CA ILE A 202 -7.96 11.59 7.97
C ILE A 202 -8.47 11.26 9.37
N MET A 203 -9.62 11.83 9.73
CA MET A 203 -10.23 11.62 11.04
C MET A 203 -10.90 10.25 11.14
N ALA A 204 -11.07 9.78 12.38
CA ALA A 204 -11.62 8.47 12.67
C ALA A 204 -13.03 8.28 12.09
N GLY A 205 -13.28 7.12 11.49
CA GLY A 205 -14.59 6.72 10.95
C GLY A 205 -14.93 7.28 9.57
N VAL A 206 -14.05 8.06 8.95
CA VAL A 206 -14.29 8.62 7.61
C VAL A 206 -14.30 7.51 6.55
N THR A 207 -15.24 7.59 5.62
CA THR A 207 -15.26 6.81 4.38
C THR A 207 -14.89 7.68 3.18
N ILE A 208 -13.89 7.25 2.41
CA ILE A 208 -13.43 7.88 1.16
C ILE A 208 -13.80 6.95 0.01
N GLY A 209 -14.68 7.41 -0.89
CA GLY A 209 -15.15 6.65 -2.04
C GLY A 209 -14.09 6.47 -3.14
N ASP A 210 -14.33 5.51 -4.03
CA ASP A 210 -13.36 5.15 -5.06
C ASP A 210 -13.06 6.32 -6.02
N GLY A 211 -11.84 6.36 -6.54
CA GLY A 211 -11.38 7.39 -7.47
C GLY A 211 -11.26 8.79 -6.85
N ALA A 212 -11.50 8.95 -5.55
CA ALA A 212 -11.41 10.24 -4.89
C ALA A 212 -9.97 10.78 -4.84
N VAL A 213 -9.85 12.10 -4.72
CA VAL A 213 -8.57 12.80 -4.59
C VAL A 213 -8.60 13.69 -3.36
N ILE A 214 -7.64 13.48 -2.47
CA ILE A 214 -7.45 14.30 -1.27
C ILE A 214 -6.25 15.21 -1.51
N ALA A 215 -6.49 16.52 -1.64
CA ALA A 215 -5.41 17.47 -1.86
C ALA A 215 -4.42 17.50 -0.69
N ALA A 216 -3.15 17.79 -0.96
CA ALA A 216 -2.11 17.87 0.05
C ALA A 216 -2.46 18.88 1.17
N GLY A 217 -2.06 18.58 2.41
CA GLY A 217 -2.32 19.43 3.58
C GLY A 217 -3.76 19.42 4.11
N SER A 218 -4.61 18.51 3.61
CA SER A 218 -6.03 18.49 3.99
C SER A 218 -6.28 17.77 5.31
N VAL A 219 -7.30 18.24 6.05
CA VAL A 219 -7.84 17.56 7.23
C VAL A 219 -9.26 17.07 6.91
N VAL A 220 -9.38 15.77 6.66
CA VAL A 220 -10.63 15.14 6.23
C VAL A 220 -11.43 14.74 7.47
N THR A 221 -12.49 15.49 7.74
CA THR A 221 -13.35 15.30 8.93
C THR A 221 -14.72 14.70 8.61
N LYS A 222 -15.01 14.41 7.33
CA LYS A 222 -16.29 13.89 6.84
C LYS A 222 -16.05 12.99 5.64
N ASP A 223 -17.03 12.13 5.36
CA ASP A 223 -17.01 11.24 4.21
C ASP A 223 -16.83 11.98 2.89
N VAL A 224 -16.13 11.33 1.96
CA VAL A 224 -15.77 11.85 0.64
C VAL A 224 -16.42 10.96 -0.41
N SER A 225 -17.25 11.55 -1.28
CA SER A 225 -17.94 10.80 -2.33
C SER A 225 -16.98 10.26 -3.40
N PRO A 226 -17.35 9.18 -4.11
CA PRO A 226 -16.56 8.66 -5.23
C PRO A 226 -16.23 9.74 -6.27
N TYR A 227 -15.01 9.70 -6.79
CA TYR A 227 -14.43 10.65 -7.74
C TYR A 227 -14.43 12.11 -7.29
N ALA A 228 -14.72 12.41 -6.01
CA ALA A 228 -14.63 13.76 -5.48
C ALA A 228 -13.18 14.18 -5.32
N ILE A 229 -12.89 15.45 -5.62
CA ILE A 229 -11.64 16.12 -5.27
C ILE A 229 -11.96 17.03 -4.09
N VAL A 230 -11.35 16.77 -2.94
CA VAL A 230 -11.51 17.58 -1.72
C VAL A 230 -10.20 18.22 -1.31
N GLY A 231 -10.27 19.35 -0.61
CA GLY A 231 -9.09 19.98 -0.04
C GLY A 231 -9.39 20.96 1.09
N GLY A 232 -8.36 21.25 1.90
CA GLY A 232 -8.40 22.25 2.96
C GLY A 232 -8.51 21.67 4.38
N ASN A 233 -8.58 22.56 5.37
CA ASN A 233 -8.75 22.22 6.78
C ASN A 233 -9.88 23.08 7.39
N PRO A 234 -11.08 22.52 7.62
CA PRO A 234 -11.49 21.16 7.25
C PRO A 234 -11.61 21.01 5.73
N ALA A 235 -11.44 19.78 5.22
CA ALA A 235 -11.52 19.46 3.81
C ALA A 235 -12.94 19.69 3.28
N LYS A 236 -13.03 20.32 2.10
CA LYS A 236 -14.30 20.60 1.41
C LYS A 236 -14.22 20.14 -0.04
N LEU A 237 -15.36 19.79 -0.62
CA LEU A 237 -15.47 19.50 -2.05
C LEU A 237 -14.98 20.70 -2.88
N ILE A 238 -14.03 20.44 -3.77
CA ILE A 238 -13.54 21.39 -4.77
C ILE A 238 -14.32 21.17 -6.08
N ARG A 239 -14.32 19.93 -6.58
CA ARG A 239 -15.05 19.47 -7.77
C ARG A 239 -15.04 17.94 -7.84
N TYR A 240 -15.70 17.37 -8.83
CA TYR A 240 -15.51 15.95 -9.19
C TYR A 240 -14.45 15.80 -10.29
N ARG A 241 -13.73 14.67 -10.30
CA ARG A 241 -12.86 14.24 -11.41
C ARG A 241 -13.69 14.01 -12.68
N ILE A 242 -14.79 13.30 -12.51
CA ILE A 242 -15.79 13.01 -13.54
C ILE A 242 -17.01 13.88 -13.23
N ALA A 243 -17.27 14.87 -14.08
CA ALA A 243 -18.30 15.88 -13.82
C ALA A 243 -19.71 15.31 -13.85
N ASP A 244 -20.00 14.43 -14.81
CA ASP A 244 -21.31 13.80 -14.97
C ASP A 244 -21.56 12.74 -13.89
N ALA A 245 -22.77 12.72 -13.33
CA ALA A 245 -23.14 11.82 -12.25
C ALA A 245 -23.42 10.39 -12.72
N ASN A 246 -23.97 10.22 -13.92
CA ASN A 246 -24.21 8.91 -14.51
C ASN A 246 -22.89 8.27 -14.91
N ASP A 247 -21.94 9.06 -15.45
CA ASP A 247 -20.61 8.54 -15.76
C ASP A 247 -19.88 8.07 -14.50
N ARG A 248 -19.97 8.82 -13.39
CA ARG A 248 -19.44 8.35 -12.09
C ARG A 248 -20.07 7.04 -11.67
N PHE A 249 -21.40 6.93 -11.74
CA PHE A 249 -22.13 5.72 -11.40
C PHE A 249 -21.73 4.53 -12.29
N ASN A 250 -21.61 4.75 -13.59
CA ASN A 250 -21.19 3.72 -14.54
C ASN A 250 -19.74 3.27 -14.29
N MET A 251 -18.84 4.20 -13.98
CA MET A 251 -17.47 3.85 -13.59
C MET A 251 -17.41 3.06 -12.28
N GLN A 252 -18.34 3.28 -11.34
CA GLN A 252 -18.51 2.45 -10.15
C GLN A 252 -19.09 1.06 -10.45
N LYS A 253 -19.93 0.92 -11.49
CA LYS A 253 -20.38 -0.40 -11.96
C LYS A 253 -19.26 -1.17 -12.67
N ILE A 254 -18.43 -0.47 -13.43
CA ILE A 254 -17.33 -1.07 -14.19
C ILE A 254 -16.28 -1.69 -13.26
N SER A 255 -15.98 -1.02 -12.13
CA SER A 255 -15.04 -1.48 -11.10
C SER A 255 -13.77 -2.11 -11.68
N TRP A 256 -13.07 -1.37 -12.54
CA TRP A 256 -11.94 -1.91 -13.29
C TRP A 256 -10.83 -2.47 -12.38
N TRP A 257 -10.74 -1.98 -11.13
CA TRP A 257 -9.82 -2.49 -10.11
C TRP A 257 -10.07 -3.96 -9.75
N ASP A 258 -11.29 -4.47 -9.95
CA ASP A 258 -11.64 -5.87 -9.71
C ASP A 258 -11.32 -6.78 -10.92
N TRP A 259 -10.85 -6.21 -12.04
CA TRP A 259 -10.53 -7.01 -13.23
C TRP A 259 -9.26 -7.85 -13.02
N PRO A 260 -9.17 -9.05 -13.63
CA PRO A 260 -7.93 -9.81 -13.62
C PRO A 260 -6.76 -9.01 -14.21
N GLU A 261 -5.55 -9.15 -13.64
CA GLU A 261 -4.37 -8.36 -14.05
C GLU A 261 -4.05 -8.44 -15.56
N HIS A 262 -4.28 -9.59 -16.19
CA HIS A 262 -4.06 -9.75 -17.64
C HIS A 262 -5.04 -8.92 -18.47
N VAL A 263 -6.30 -8.81 -18.02
CA VAL A 263 -7.32 -7.96 -18.65
C VAL A 263 -6.95 -6.49 -18.51
N ILE A 264 -6.48 -6.07 -17.33
CA ILE A 264 -5.95 -4.71 -17.12
C ILE A 264 -4.80 -4.43 -18.08
N SER A 265 -3.85 -5.37 -18.17
CA SER A 265 -2.67 -5.26 -19.03
C SER A 265 -3.02 -5.11 -20.52
N GLU A 266 -3.99 -5.89 -21.00
CA GLU A 266 -4.48 -5.82 -22.38
C GLU A 266 -5.22 -4.51 -22.70
N ARG A 267 -5.83 -3.88 -21.69
CA ARG A 267 -6.67 -2.67 -21.82
C ARG A 267 -5.99 -1.39 -21.33
N LEU A 268 -4.68 -1.42 -21.08
CA LEU A 268 -3.94 -0.28 -20.52
C LEU A 268 -4.08 1.00 -21.36
N ASP A 269 -4.14 0.89 -22.69
CA ASP A 269 -4.34 2.04 -23.58
C ASP A 269 -5.70 2.71 -23.34
N LYS A 270 -6.74 1.93 -23.02
CA LYS A 270 -8.08 2.42 -22.71
C LYS A 270 -8.17 2.99 -21.30
N ILE A 271 -7.58 2.31 -20.32
CA ILE A 271 -7.53 2.79 -18.92
C ILE A 271 -6.79 4.13 -18.84
N MET A 272 -5.72 4.28 -19.62
CA MET A 272 -4.91 5.51 -19.67
C MET A 272 -5.47 6.58 -20.64
N SER A 273 -6.70 6.40 -21.14
CA SER A 273 -7.39 7.36 -22.01
C SER A 273 -8.00 8.52 -21.21
N LYS A 274 -8.19 9.66 -21.88
CA LYS A 274 -8.99 10.79 -21.35
C LYS A 274 -10.47 10.67 -21.70
N ASP A 275 -10.84 9.78 -22.62
CA ASP A 275 -12.20 9.61 -23.11
C ASP A 275 -12.98 8.62 -22.24
N ILE A 276 -13.48 9.14 -21.12
CA ILE A 276 -14.25 8.36 -20.14
C ILE A 276 -15.54 7.83 -20.76
N SER A 277 -16.20 8.61 -21.62
CA SER A 277 -17.46 8.19 -22.25
C SER A 277 -17.23 7.02 -23.21
N ALA A 278 -16.16 7.02 -24.00
CA ALA A 278 -15.79 5.87 -24.82
C ALA A 278 -15.44 4.64 -23.97
N PHE A 279 -14.70 4.82 -22.87
CA PHE A 279 -14.38 3.72 -21.95
C PHE A 279 -15.64 3.11 -21.34
N ILE A 280 -16.60 3.94 -20.90
CA ILE A 280 -17.87 3.47 -20.37
C ILE A 280 -18.68 2.73 -21.44
N ALA A 281 -18.78 3.28 -22.65
CA ALA A 281 -19.53 2.66 -23.73
C ALA A 281 -18.99 1.28 -24.11
N GLU A 282 -17.69 1.05 -23.93
CA GLU A 282 -17.03 -0.22 -24.25
C GLU A 282 -17.12 -1.25 -23.11
N TYR A 283 -17.08 -0.82 -21.85
CA TYR A 283 -16.87 -1.72 -20.71
C TYR A 283 -17.97 -1.73 -19.65
N LEU A 284 -19.00 -0.92 -19.76
CA LEU A 284 -20.15 -1.00 -18.84
C LEU A 284 -20.79 -2.38 -18.96
N PRO A 285 -20.86 -3.17 -17.88
CA PRO A 285 -21.54 -4.47 -17.91
C PRO A 285 -23.01 -4.30 -18.32
N GLU A 286 -23.52 -5.26 -19.10
CA GLU A 286 -24.95 -5.35 -19.35
C GLU A 286 -25.68 -5.61 -18.02
N ASP A 287 -26.82 -4.97 -17.80
CA ASP A 287 -27.63 -5.22 -16.60
C ASP A 287 -28.22 -6.65 -16.71
N ASP A 288 -27.83 -7.54 -15.79
CA ASP A 288 -28.43 -8.88 -15.61
C ASP A 288 -29.92 -8.81 -15.19
#